data_AF-A0A6V8Q3Y9-F1
#
_entry.id   AF-A0A6V8Q3Y9-F1
#
_cell.length_a   1.000
_cell.length_b   1.000
_cell.length_c   1.000
_cell.angle_alpha   90.00
_cell.angle_beta   90.00
_cell.angle_gamma   90.00
#
_symmetry.space_group_name_H-M   'P 1'
#
loop_
_entity.id
_entity.type
_entity.pdbx_description
1 polymer ?
#
loop_
_entity_poly.entity_id
_entity_poly.type
_entity_poly.pdbx_seq_one_letter_code
_entity_poly.pdbx_strand_id
1 'polypeptide(L)'
;MGFEGGQMPLQRRVPHLRGFKSLSPTRFTVINVGELEVFEANSVVGEEELLAKGLIRKKGLPIKILGNGDLSKSLVVKAHGFSQKAVEKIETARGSTEVI
;
A
#
# COMPACT_ATOMS: atom_id res chain seq x y z
N MET A 1 -23.71 -19.31 -17.42
CA MET A 1 -24.66 -18.95 -18.51
C MET A 1 -25.82 -18.19 -17.89
N GLY A 2 -26.08 -16.95 -18.33
CA GLY A 2 -27.04 -16.01 -17.73
C GLY A 2 -28.51 -16.23 -18.11
N PHE A 3 -28.97 -17.49 -18.14
CA PHE A 3 -30.36 -17.85 -18.45
C PHE A 3 -31.08 -18.32 -17.18
N GLU A 4 -32.10 -17.57 -16.74
CA GLU A 4 -32.87 -17.84 -15.52
C GLU A 4 -34.31 -18.29 -15.87
N GLY A 5 -34.44 -19.24 -16.81
CA GLY A 5 -35.71 -19.94 -17.05
C GLY A 5 -36.89 -19.07 -17.52
N GLY A 6 -36.63 -17.90 -18.12
CA GLY A 6 -37.67 -16.95 -18.55
C GLY A 6 -37.86 -15.73 -17.64
N GLN A 7 -37.22 -15.72 -16.46
CA GLN A 7 -37.10 -14.52 -15.64
C GLN A 7 -36.11 -13.52 -16.29
N MET A 8 -36.35 -12.21 -16.11
CA MET A 8 -35.34 -11.21 -16.50
C MET A 8 -34.02 -11.49 -15.78
N PRO A 9 -32.91 -11.72 -16.51
CA PRO A 9 -31.63 -12.06 -15.91
C PRO A 9 -31.13 -10.98 -14.96
N LEU A 10 -30.49 -11.37 -13.85
CA LEU A 10 -29.95 -10.46 -12.85
C LEU A 10 -29.11 -9.31 -13.44
N GLN A 11 -28.24 -9.60 -14.40
CA GLN A 11 -27.38 -8.60 -15.08
C GLN A 11 -28.16 -7.49 -15.82
N ARG A 12 -29.46 -7.69 -16.12
CA ARG A 12 -30.34 -6.69 -16.73
C ARG A 12 -31.22 -5.98 -15.70
N ARG A 13 -31.44 -6.58 -14.54
CA ARG A 13 -32.26 -6.01 -13.44
C ARG A 13 -31.46 -5.05 -12.57
N VAL A 14 -30.16 -5.30 -12.42
CA VAL A 14 -29.26 -4.48 -11.61
C VAL A 14 -28.79 -3.28 -12.45
N PRO A 15 -28.86 -2.03 -11.93
CA PRO A 15 -28.34 -0.86 -12.63
C PRO A 15 -26.83 -1.01 -12.85
N HIS A 16 -26.32 -0.43 -13.94
CA HIS A 16 -24.88 -0.38 -14.18
C HIS A 16 -24.16 0.29 -13.00
N LEU A 17 -22.99 -0.25 -12.64
CA LEU A 17 -22.14 0.35 -11.61
C LEU A 17 -21.90 1.82 -11.96
N ARG A 18 -22.13 2.69 -10.98
CA ARG A 18 -22.01 4.13 -11.16
C ARG A 18 -20.54 4.54 -11.33
N GLY A 19 -20.31 5.61 -12.08
CA GLY A 19 -18.99 6.22 -12.27
C GLY A 19 -18.31 5.78 -13.57
N PHE A 20 -17.03 6.16 -13.71
CA PHE A 20 -16.19 5.80 -14.84
C PHE A 20 -14.82 5.34 -14.36
N LYS A 21 -14.12 4.57 -15.19
CA LYS A 21 -12.74 4.16 -14.91
C LYS A 21 -11.79 5.20 -15.48
N SER A 22 -11.01 5.86 -14.62
CA SER A 22 -9.94 6.76 -15.06
C SER A 22 -8.91 6.01 -15.92
N LEU A 23 -8.43 6.65 -16.99
CA LEU A 23 -7.45 6.07 -17.92
C LEU A 23 -6.05 5.97 -17.29
N SER A 24 -5.68 6.95 -16.46
CA SER A 24 -4.34 7.07 -15.85
C SER A 24 -4.43 7.18 -14.33
N PRO A 25 -4.88 6.13 -13.61
CA PRO A 25 -4.88 6.13 -12.16
C PRO A 25 -3.45 6.01 -11.64
N THR A 26 -3.04 6.92 -10.74
CA THR A 26 -1.78 6.76 -10.00
C THR A 26 -1.92 5.59 -9.05
N ARG A 27 -1.22 4.50 -9.34
CA ARG A 27 -1.23 3.28 -8.52
C ARG A 27 -0.05 3.31 -7.57
N PHE A 28 -0.33 3.20 -6.29
CA PHE A 28 0.70 3.08 -5.28
C PHE A 28 0.90 1.61 -4.91
N THR A 29 2.15 1.23 -4.67
CA THR A 29 2.46 0.03 -3.91
C THR A 29 2.32 0.37 -2.43
N VAL A 30 1.43 -0.34 -1.75
CA VAL A 30 1.12 -0.09 -0.34
C VAL A 30 1.92 -1.04 0.52
N ILE A 31 2.58 -0.49 1.55
CA ILE A 31 3.27 -1.25 2.59
C ILE A 31 2.79 -0.76 3.95
N ASN A 32 2.62 -1.68 4.88
CA ASN A 32 2.23 -1.37 6.25
C ASN A 32 3.45 -1.30 7.17
N VAL A 33 3.40 -0.47 8.22
CA VAL A 33 4.50 -0.37 9.20
C VAL A 33 4.84 -1.71 9.87
N GLY A 34 3.87 -2.59 10.11
CA GLY A 34 4.15 -3.93 10.66
C GLY A 34 5.00 -4.82 9.75
N GLU A 35 4.96 -4.60 8.43
CA GLU A 35 5.79 -5.36 7.48
C GLU A 35 7.26 -4.90 7.53
N LEU A 36 7.52 -3.71 8.07
CA LEU A 36 8.86 -3.16 8.24
C LEU A 36 9.59 -3.76 9.45
N GLU A 37 8.91 -4.52 10.31
CA GLU A 37 9.54 -5.15 11.47
C GLU A 37 10.54 -6.27 11.09
N VAL A 38 10.53 -6.71 9.83
CA VAL A 38 11.51 -7.68 9.29
C VAL A 38 12.92 -7.07 9.17
N PHE A 39 13.04 -5.74 9.19
CA PHE A 39 14.32 -5.04 9.11
C PHE A 39 15.02 -4.94 10.47
N GLU A 40 16.33 -4.69 10.46
CA GLU A 40 17.11 -4.43 11.67
C GLU A 40 16.98 -2.96 12.09
N ALA A 41 17.16 -2.68 13.39
CA ALA A 41 17.11 -1.32 13.90
C ALA A 41 18.21 -0.45 13.26
N ASN A 42 17.88 0.80 12.98
CA ASN A 42 18.69 1.81 12.28
C ASN A 42 19.02 1.48 10.81
N SER A 43 18.36 0.49 10.21
CA SER A 43 18.51 0.25 8.78
C SER A 43 17.78 1.31 7.94
N VAL A 44 18.33 1.56 6.75
CA VAL A 44 17.71 2.39 5.73
C VAL A 44 16.80 1.50 4.89
N VAL A 45 15.53 1.84 4.84
CA VAL A 45 14.50 1.12 4.08
C VAL A 45 14.09 1.98 2.90
N GLY A 46 14.64 1.68 1.72
CA GLY A 46 14.26 2.24 0.44
C GLY A 46 13.71 1.19 -0.52
N GLU A 47 13.57 1.54 -1.79
CA GLU A 47 12.96 0.66 -2.79
C GLU A 47 13.71 -0.65 -3.00
N GLU A 48 15.04 -0.62 -2.86
CA GLU A 48 15.91 -1.75 -3.13
C GLU A 48 15.85 -2.77 -2.00
N GLU A 49 15.85 -2.29 -0.76
CA GLU A 49 15.76 -3.11 0.44
C GLU A 49 14.38 -3.75 0.57
N LEU A 50 13.32 -3.02 0.21
CA LEU A 50 11.96 -3.54 0.13
C LEU A 50 11.80 -4.62 -0.94
N LEU A 51 12.49 -4.46 -2.09
CA LEU A 51 12.53 -5.49 -3.13
C LEU A 51 13.32 -6.72 -2.67
N ALA A 52 14.47 -6.52 -2.04
CA ALA A 52 15.35 -7.60 -1.56
C ALA A 52 14.67 -8.48 -0.51
N LYS A 53 13.84 -7.88 0.36
CA LYS A 53 13.01 -8.59 1.33
C LYS A 53 11.71 -9.16 0.74
N GLY A 54 11.42 -8.90 -0.54
CA GLY A 54 10.23 -9.39 -1.22
C GLY A 54 8.91 -8.71 -0.80
N LEU A 55 9.00 -7.56 -0.12
CA LEU A 55 7.83 -6.76 0.27
C LEU A 55 7.21 -6.04 -0.94
N ILE A 56 8.03 -5.77 -1.96
CA ILE A 56 7.58 -5.24 -3.25
C ILE A 56 7.87 -6.27 -4.34
N ARG A 57 6.95 -6.41 -5.30
CA ARG A 57 7.12 -7.35 -6.43
C ARG A 57 7.93 -6.77 -7.60
N LYS A 58 7.84 -5.47 -7.85
CA LYS A 58 8.47 -4.79 -9.00
C LYS A 58 8.82 -3.34 -8.65
N LYS A 59 9.98 -2.88 -9.12
CA LYS A 59 10.35 -1.45 -9.10
C LYS A 59 9.46 -0.65 -10.07
N GLY A 60 9.27 0.64 -9.81
CA GLY A 60 8.63 1.59 -10.73
C GLY A 60 7.18 1.99 -10.42
N LEU A 61 6.58 1.48 -9.34
CA LEU A 61 5.35 2.04 -8.80
C LEU A 61 5.67 2.86 -7.54
N PRO A 62 5.10 4.06 -7.39
CA PRO A 62 5.34 4.89 -6.20
C PRO A 62 4.89 4.15 -4.94
N ILE A 63 5.68 4.27 -3.87
CA ILE A 63 5.46 3.53 -2.63
C ILE A 63 4.72 4.42 -1.63
N LYS A 64 3.64 3.91 -1.04
CA LYS A 64 2.91 4.57 0.03
C LYS A 64 2.89 3.73 1.30
N ILE A 65 3.29 4.34 2.42
CA ILE A 65 3.38 3.65 3.72
C ILE A 65 2.16 3.96 4.57
N LEU A 66 1.53 2.91 5.09
CA LEU A 66 0.32 2.97 5.89
C LEU A 66 0.56 2.51 7.33
N GLY A 67 -0.20 3.08 8.26
CA GLY A 67 -0.05 2.91 9.71
C GLY A 67 -0.59 1.60 10.31
N ASN A 68 -0.73 0.52 9.53
CA ASN A 68 -1.25 -0.75 10.05
C ASN A 68 -0.14 -1.63 10.66
N GLY A 69 -0.42 -2.30 11.78
CA GLY A 69 0.58 -3.05 12.56
C GLY A 69 1.43 -2.17 13.47
N ASP A 70 2.30 -2.82 14.25
CA ASP A 70 3.18 -2.16 15.23
C ASP A 70 4.62 -2.10 14.71
N LEU A 71 5.35 -1.06 15.11
CA LEU A 71 6.75 -0.89 14.77
C LEU A 71 7.52 -0.58 16.05
N SER A 72 8.38 -1.53 16.45
CA SER A 72 9.20 -1.42 17.66
C SER A 72 10.61 -0.88 17.38
N LYS A 73 11.03 -0.88 16.11
CA LYS A 73 12.41 -0.60 15.68
C LYS A 73 12.52 0.80 15.09
N SER A 74 13.60 1.50 15.41
CA SER A 74 13.98 2.73 14.72
C SER A 74 14.40 2.39 13.29
N LEU A 75 13.78 3.01 12.29
CA LEU A 75 14.10 2.80 10.88
C LEU A 75 14.17 4.14 10.16
N VAL A 76 15.03 4.25 9.15
CA VAL A 76 15.03 5.39 8.22
C VAL A 76 14.28 4.97 6.97
N VAL A 77 13.05 5.45 6.79
CA VAL A 77 12.15 4.97 5.76
C VAL A 77 12.03 5.99 4.65
N LYS A 78 12.37 5.58 3.43
CA LYS A 78 12.38 6.40 2.21
C LYS A 78 11.24 5.95 1.29
N ALA A 79 10.23 6.80 1.08
CA ALA A 79 9.07 6.46 0.24
C ALA A 79 8.44 7.69 -0.42
N HIS A 80 7.57 7.46 -1.41
CA HIS A 80 6.90 8.53 -2.16
C HIS A 80 5.74 9.18 -1.40
N GLY A 81 5.23 8.52 -0.35
CA GLY A 81 4.17 9.05 0.47
C GLY A 81 3.92 8.27 1.75
N PHE A 82 3.43 8.97 2.77
CA PHE A 82 3.16 8.41 4.09
C PHE A 82 1.73 8.78 4.52
N SER A 83 1.04 7.88 5.21
CA SER A 83 -0.17 8.23 5.96
C SER A 83 0.21 8.92 7.27
N GLN A 84 -0.63 9.81 7.79
CA GLN A 84 -0.40 10.49 9.08
C GLN A 84 -0.11 9.49 10.21
N LYS A 85 -0.94 8.45 10.33
CA LYS A 85 -0.74 7.37 11.31
C LYS A 85 0.58 6.60 11.14
N ALA A 86 1.10 6.52 9.91
CA ALA A 86 2.40 5.87 9.69
C ALA A 86 3.55 6.74 10.20
N VAL A 87 3.51 8.05 9.93
CA VAL A 87 4.51 9.01 10.41
C VAL A 87 4.55 8.99 11.94
N GLU A 88 3.39 9.12 12.60
CA GLU A 88 3.28 9.08 14.07
C GLU A 88 3.90 7.81 14.67
N LYS A 89 3.65 6.64 14.07
CA LYS A 89 4.20 5.37 14.54
C LYS A 89 5.71 5.26 14.33
N ILE A 90 6.21 5.76 13.20
CA ILE A 90 7.65 5.76 12.90
C ILE A 90 8.39 6.71 13.85
N GLU A 91 7.84 7.89 14.10
CA GLU A 91 8.38 8.86 15.07
C GLU A 91 8.36 8.31 16.50
N THR A 92 7.28 7.62 16.90
CA THR A 92 7.18 6.95 18.21
C THR A 92 8.27 5.89 18.38
N ALA A 93 8.60 5.16 17.30
CA ALA A 93 9.70 4.20 17.26
C ALA A 93 11.09 4.86 17.14
N ARG A 94 11.18 6.20 17.21
CA ARG A 94 12.41 7.00 17.00
C ARG A 94 13.05 6.80 15.62
N GLY A 95 12.24 6.50 14.62
CA GLY A 95 12.64 6.43 13.21
C GLY A 95 12.57 7.79 12.51
N SER A 96 12.98 7.82 11.24
CA SER A 96 12.92 9.00 10.37
C SER A 96 12.18 8.67 9.08
N THR A 97 11.37 9.60 8.58
CA THR A 97 10.66 9.46 7.29
C THR A 97 11.20 10.47 6.29
N GLU A 98 11.68 9.98 5.14
CA GLU A 98 12.12 10.81 4.02
C GLU A 98 11.18 10.61 2.82
N VAL A 99 10.68 11.73 2.30
CA VAL A 99 9.83 11.74 1.09
C VAL A 99 10.73 11.93 -0.14
N ILE A 100 10.63 11.02 -1.11
CA ILE A 100 11.37 11.04 -2.37
C ILE A 100 10.40 11.25 -3.54
#